data_AF-A0A8K0RKG1-F1
#
_entry.id   AF-A0A8K0RKG1-F1
#
_cell.length_a   1.000
_cell.length_b   1.000
_cell.length_c   1.000
_cell.angle_alpha   90.00
_cell.angle_beta   90.00
_cell.angle_gamma   90.00
#
_symmetry.space_group_name_H-M   'P 1'
#
loop_
_entity.id
_entity.type
_entity.pdbx_description
1 polymer ?
#
loop_
_entity_poly.entity_id
_entity_poly.type
_entity_poly.pdbx_seq_one_letter_code
_entity_poly.pdbx_strand_id
1 'polypeptide(L)'
;MLSRKKNPTRQRDKQQQRLCTWHKPGNFNSNLSSLIWVTQVIIFDFVCFKKQDDEDGIPDMIDEICGRYFQQMAETPFGHILQWRLYLFAASSTNLTEHQARWSLDKETIDYRGVELHMDHVSQLVVSEFRQAHTLLYDELLFGMDNIAPIEAWRLHDDLNEDEFGASWMSDERNREILAGTHDALLRQIEGKAALRRVFVRPDRNYHDGGKTRLCPKAMAIYETHVQEFLQRMLTLIRVPAGPPLRSPELLTITYANTGTRRRSVLLWEKMVLIHVRYHKSQEQTGTQRDNIRFLPPAV
;
A
#
# COMPACT_ATOMS: atom_id res chain seq x y z
N MET A 1 -2.80 -53.85 -32.41
CA MET A 1 -2.35 -52.46 -32.64
C MET A 1 -3.42 -51.71 -33.40
N LEU A 2 -4.22 -50.86 -32.73
CA LEU A 2 -5.02 -49.82 -33.39
C LEU A 2 -5.08 -48.61 -32.44
N SER A 3 -4.55 -47.50 -32.94
CA SER A 3 -4.26 -46.25 -32.25
C SER A 3 -5.53 -45.45 -31.96
N ARG A 4 -5.78 -45.12 -30.68
CA ARG A 4 -6.77 -44.12 -30.27
C ARG A 4 -6.19 -42.72 -30.48
N LYS A 5 -6.52 -42.08 -31.60
CA LYS A 5 -6.32 -40.64 -31.82
C LYS A 5 -7.13 -39.86 -30.77
N LYS A 6 -6.45 -39.11 -29.90
CA LYS A 6 -7.05 -38.09 -29.05
C LYS A 6 -7.51 -36.93 -29.94
N ASN A 7 -8.79 -36.57 -29.87
CA ASN A 7 -9.30 -35.34 -30.46
C ASN A 7 -8.64 -34.13 -29.79
N PRO A 8 -8.11 -33.15 -30.55
CA PRO A 8 -7.59 -31.93 -29.98
C PRO A 8 -8.77 -31.02 -29.57
N THR A 9 -9.05 -30.92 -28.28
CA THR A 9 -9.89 -29.85 -27.72
C THR A 9 -9.28 -28.50 -28.09
N ARG A 10 -10.00 -27.72 -28.91
CA ARG A 10 -9.57 -26.41 -29.42
C ARG A 10 -9.35 -25.44 -28.26
N GLN A 11 -8.18 -24.79 -28.25
CA GLN A 11 -7.85 -23.65 -27.36
C GLN A 11 -8.89 -22.52 -27.36
N ARG A 12 -9.73 -22.40 -28.40
CA ARG A 12 -10.82 -21.42 -28.49
C ARG A 12 -11.88 -21.59 -27.39
N ASP A 13 -12.19 -22.82 -26.97
CA ASP A 13 -13.26 -23.06 -25.99
C ASP A 13 -12.86 -22.59 -24.58
N LYS A 14 -11.56 -22.67 -24.24
CA LYS A 14 -11.02 -22.14 -22.98
C LYS A 14 -10.91 -20.61 -22.96
N GLN A 15 -10.71 -19.98 -24.12
CA GLN A 15 -10.76 -18.52 -24.24
C GLN A 15 -12.20 -17.99 -24.14
N GLN A 16 -13.18 -18.71 -24.72
CA GLN A 16 -14.60 -18.37 -24.61
C GLN A 16 -15.15 -18.55 -23.18
N GLN A 17 -14.70 -19.57 -22.43
CA GLN A 17 -15.08 -19.71 -21.02
C GLN A 17 -14.62 -18.55 -20.13
N ARG A 18 -13.52 -17.86 -20.47
CA ARG A 18 -13.09 -16.63 -19.76
C ARG A 18 -13.91 -15.40 -20.11
N LEU A 19 -14.63 -15.41 -21.23
CA LEU A 19 -15.44 -14.27 -21.71
C LEU A 19 -16.90 -14.32 -21.22
N CYS A 20 -17.36 -15.47 -20.72
CA CYS A 20 -18.76 -15.68 -20.30
C CYS A 20 -18.88 -16.18 -18.86
N THR A 21 -18.10 -15.63 -17.93
CA THR A 21 -18.38 -15.79 -16.49
C THR A 21 -19.31 -14.68 -16.04
N TRP A 22 -20.49 -15.04 -15.53
CA TRP A 22 -21.41 -14.09 -14.90
C TRP A 22 -20.69 -13.34 -13.77
N HIS A 23 -20.60 -12.02 -13.89
CA HIS A 23 -20.00 -11.17 -12.86
C HIS A 23 -21.00 -10.91 -11.74
N LYS A 24 -20.54 -10.92 -10.49
CA LYS A 24 -21.34 -10.44 -9.35
C LYS A 24 -21.77 -8.98 -9.61
N PRO A 25 -22.99 -8.55 -9.25
CA PRO A 25 -23.50 -7.21 -9.52
C PRO A 25 -22.54 -6.07 -9.12
N GLY A 26 -21.88 -6.19 -7.97
CA GLY A 26 -20.90 -5.21 -7.49
C GLY A 26 -19.66 -5.07 -8.39
N ASN A 27 -19.23 -6.14 -9.06
CA ASN A 27 -18.07 -6.11 -9.95
C ASN A 27 -18.40 -5.46 -11.30
N PHE A 28 -19.63 -5.65 -11.81
CA PHE A 28 -20.06 -5.01 -13.05
C PHE A 28 -20.30 -3.50 -12.88
N ASN A 29 -20.67 -3.07 -11.67
CA ASN A 29 -20.83 -1.66 -11.33
C ASN A 29 -19.56 -0.84 -11.59
N SER A 30 -18.38 -1.44 -11.33
CA SER A 30 -17.09 -0.80 -11.63
C SER A 30 -16.93 -0.49 -13.12
N ASN A 31 -17.32 -1.41 -14.00
CA ASN A 31 -17.21 -1.23 -15.45
C ASN A 31 -18.12 -0.10 -15.95
N LEU A 32 -19.36 -0.05 -15.45
CA LEU A 32 -20.28 1.05 -15.77
C LEU A 32 -19.77 2.39 -15.26
N SER A 33 -19.17 2.42 -14.06
CA SER A 33 -18.50 3.63 -13.53
C SER A 33 -17.31 4.07 -14.38
N SER A 34 -16.51 3.15 -14.90
CA SER A 34 -15.42 3.47 -15.83
C SER A 34 -15.95 4.06 -17.13
N LEU A 35 -17.02 3.49 -17.71
CA LEU A 35 -17.66 4.03 -18.91
C LEU A 35 -18.20 5.44 -18.68
N ILE A 36 -18.88 5.67 -17.55
CA ILE A 36 -19.37 7.00 -17.15
C ILE A 36 -18.23 8.01 -17.14
N TRP A 37 -17.12 7.68 -16.48
CA TRP A 37 -15.97 8.58 -16.37
C TRP A 37 -15.34 8.88 -17.73
N VAL A 38 -15.11 7.87 -18.57
CA VAL A 38 -14.55 8.05 -19.92
C VAL A 38 -15.45 8.95 -20.75
N THR A 39 -16.77 8.75 -20.70
CA THR A 39 -17.71 9.59 -21.44
C THR A 39 -17.73 11.03 -20.92
N GLN A 40 -17.64 11.25 -19.61
CA GLN A 40 -17.51 12.60 -19.04
C GLN A 40 -16.28 13.33 -19.57
N VAL A 41 -15.12 12.66 -19.63
CA VAL A 41 -13.88 13.23 -20.16
C VAL A 41 -14.01 13.55 -21.66
N ILE A 42 -14.57 12.63 -22.46
CA ILE A 42 -14.75 12.86 -23.90
C ILE A 42 -15.68 14.05 -24.16
N ILE A 43 -16.76 14.20 -23.38
CA ILE A 43 -17.68 15.32 -23.54
C ILE A 43 -17.02 16.62 -23.13
N PHE A 44 -16.31 16.62 -22.00
CA PHE A 44 -15.60 17.80 -21.56
C PHE A 44 -14.59 18.27 -22.63
N ASP A 45 -13.77 17.36 -23.15
CA ASP A 45 -12.82 17.63 -24.24
C ASP A 45 -13.54 18.16 -25.50
N PHE A 46 -14.63 17.52 -25.91
CA PHE A 46 -15.44 17.96 -27.05
C PHE A 46 -16.01 19.37 -26.86
N VAL A 47 -16.55 19.68 -25.67
CA VAL A 47 -17.11 21.00 -25.38
C VAL A 47 -16.01 22.05 -25.34
N CYS A 48 -14.89 21.78 -24.66
CA CYS A 48 -13.72 22.67 -24.64
C CYS A 48 -13.22 22.96 -26.05
N PHE A 49 -13.16 21.95 -26.93
CA PHE A 49 -12.81 22.15 -28.34
C PHE A 49 -13.82 23.01 -29.09
N LYS A 50 -15.13 22.80 -28.87
CA LYS A 50 -16.20 23.56 -29.54
C LYS A 50 -16.32 25.01 -29.06
N LYS A 51 -15.95 25.26 -27.81
CA LYS A 51 -16.03 26.56 -27.12
C LYS A 51 -14.65 27.16 -26.87
N GLN A 52 -13.64 26.77 -27.65
CA GLN A 52 -12.26 27.25 -27.50
C GLN A 52 -12.13 28.79 -27.59
N ASP A 53 -13.05 29.44 -28.30
CA ASP A 53 -13.10 30.90 -28.48
C ASP A 53 -14.12 31.60 -27.55
N ASP A 54 -14.80 30.83 -26.67
CA ASP A 54 -15.87 31.27 -25.77
C ASP A 54 -15.93 30.37 -24.52
N GLU A 55 -14.92 30.50 -23.65
CA GLU A 55 -14.78 29.67 -22.44
C GLU A 55 -15.98 29.81 -21.48
N ASP A 56 -16.57 31.00 -21.38
CA ASP A 56 -17.74 31.28 -20.54
C ASP A 56 -18.97 30.48 -20.98
N GLY A 57 -19.04 30.06 -22.25
CA GLY A 57 -20.11 29.23 -22.80
C GLY A 57 -19.93 27.72 -22.59
N ILE A 58 -18.83 27.27 -21.97
CA ILE A 58 -18.57 25.84 -21.69
C ILE A 58 -19.63 25.25 -20.73
N PRO A 59 -19.94 25.86 -19.57
CA PRO A 59 -20.90 25.29 -18.63
C PRO A 59 -22.29 25.09 -19.24
N ASP A 60 -22.79 26.08 -19.98
CA ASP A 60 -24.12 26.02 -20.62
C ASP A 60 -24.22 24.88 -21.64
N MET A 61 -23.16 24.66 -22.42
CA MET A 61 -23.12 23.59 -23.41
C MET A 61 -23.00 22.20 -22.75
N ILE A 62 -22.26 22.10 -21.64
CA ILE A 62 -22.23 20.88 -20.82
C ILE A 62 -23.63 20.58 -20.29
N ASP A 63 -24.33 21.58 -19.76
CA ASP A 63 -25.68 21.42 -19.22
C ASP A 63 -26.69 21.03 -20.31
N GLU A 64 -26.58 21.58 -21.53
CA GLU A 64 -27.44 21.18 -22.65
C GLU A 64 -27.22 19.71 -23.03
N ILE A 65 -25.96 19.30 -23.21
CA ILE A 65 -25.61 17.91 -23.56
C ILE A 65 -26.04 16.96 -22.43
N CYS A 66 -25.78 17.34 -21.18
CA CYS A 66 -26.16 16.54 -20.03
C CYS A 66 -27.68 16.42 -19.89
N GLY A 67 -28.40 17.53 -20.10
CA GLY A 67 -29.87 17.61 -20.10
C GLY A 67 -30.50 16.72 -21.16
N ARG A 68 -29.90 16.65 -22.35
CA ARG A 68 -30.43 15.88 -23.47
C ARG A 68 -30.06 14.39 -23.42
N TYR A 69 -28.82 14.06 -23.04
CA TYR A 69 -28.29 12.71 -23.20
C TYR A 69 -27.89 12.01 -21.91
N PHE A 70 -27.58 12.75 -20.84
CA PHE A 70 -27.02 12.21 -19.58
C PHE A 70 -28.04 12.23 -18.44
N GLN A 71 -29.32 12.11 -18.77
CA GLN A 71 -30.37 11.96 -17.79
C GLN A 71 -30.64 10.48 -17.55
N GLN A 72 -30.84 10.11 -16.29
CA GLN A 72 -31.21 8.74 -15.92
C GLN A 72 -32.48 8.28 -16.65
N MET A 73 -33.43 9.18 -16.90
CA MET A 73 -34.70 8.85 -17.54
C MET A 73 -34.67 9.00 -19.07
N ALA A 74 -33.54 9.42 -19.66
CA ALA A 74 -33.45 9.54 -21.11
C ALA A 74 -33.31 8.16 -21.76
N GLU A 75 -34.01 7.94 -22.87
CA GLU A 75 -33.91 6.74 -23.70
C GLU A 75 -32.63 6.75 -24.57
N THR A 76 -31.49 7.03 -23.95
CA THR A 76 -30.18 7.08 -24.59
C THR A 76 -29.31 5.95 -24.07
N PRO A 77 -28.25 5.55 -24.81
CA PRO A 77 -27.30 4.55 -24.29
C PRO A 77 -26.76 4.92 -22.91
N PHE A 78 -26.53 6.21 -22.66
CA PHE A 78 -26.05 6.69 -21.36
C PHE A 78 -27.11 6.68 -20.27
N GLY A 79 -28.36 7.04 -20.58
CA GLY A 79 -29.48 6.89 -19.66
C GLY A 79 -29.65 5.44 -19.19
N HIS A 80 -29.53 4.48 -20.10
CA HIS A 80 -29.52 3.05 -19.76
C HIS A 80 -28.32 2.68 -18.86
N ILE A 81 -27.11 3.15 -19.15
CA ILE A 81 -25.92 2.92 -18.30
C ILE A 81 -26.16 3.43 -16.86
N LEU A 82 -26.74 4.62 -16.72
CA LEU A 82 -27.07 5.21 -15.42
C LEU A 82 -28.13 4.40 -14.66
N GLN A 83 -29.20 3.97 -15.34
CA GLN A 83 -30.24 3.11 -14.76
C GLN A 83 -29.67 1.77 -14.30
N TRP A 84 -28.89 1.09 -15.16
CA TRP A 84 -28.26 -0.18 -14.83
C TRP A 84 -27.33 -0.06 -13.63
N ARG A 85 -26.56 1.03 -13.52
CA ARG A 85 -25.70 1.28 -12.36
C ARG A 85 -26.49 1.36 -11.06
N LEU A 86 -27.61 2.10 -11.06
CA LEU A 86 -28.47 2.24 -9.88
C LEU A 86 -29.15 0.93 -9.52
N TYR A 87 -29.67 0.22 -10.51
CA TYR A 87 -30.26 -1.09 -10.31
C TYR A 87 -29.26 -2.08 -9.72
N LEU A 88 -28.05 -2.15 -10.26
CA LEU A 88 -26.99 -3.02 -9.74
C LEU A 88 -26.53 -2.61 -8.35
N PHE A 89 -26.56 -1.31 -8.03
CA PHE A 89 -26.28 -0.85 -6.67
C PHE A 89 -27.34 -1.39 -5.68
N ALA A 90 -28.62 -1.26 -5.99
CA ALA A 90 -29.73 -1.80 -5.19
C ALA A 90 -29.72 -3.34 -5.10
N ALA A 91 -29.40 -4.02 -6.20
CA ALA A 91 -29.24 -5.48 -6.21
C ALA A 91 -27.99 -5.93 -5.42
N SER A 92 -26.93 -5.11 -5.37
CA SER A 92 -25.71 -5.44 -4.61
C SER A 92 -25.89 -5.27 -3.10
N SER A 93 -26.71 -4.32 -2.65
CA SER A 93 -26.98 -4.11 -1.22
C SER A 93 -27.90 -5.17 -0.61
N THR A 94 -28.69 -5.87 -1.43
CA THR A 94 -29.61 -6.94 -1.00
C THR A 94 -29.00 -8.33 -1.06
N ASN A 95 -27.86 -8.51 -1.72
CA ASN A 95 -27.12 -9.76 -1.69
C ASN A 95 -26.53 -9.98 -0.29
N LEU A 96 -26.76 -11.18 0.28
CA LEU A 96 -26.02 -11.66 1.45
C LEU A 96 -24.54 -11.46 1.19
N THR A 97 -23.92 -10.57 1.96
CA THR A 97 -22.51 -10.25 1.80
C THR A 97 -21.72 -11.48 2.24
N GLU A 98 -21.20 -12.22 1.26
CA GLU A 98 -20.31 -13.33 1.53
C GLU A 98 -19.07 -12.84 2.29
N HIS A 99 -18.60 -13.64 3.25
CA HIS A 99 -17.46 -13.31 4.10
C HIS A 99 -17.67 -12.11 5.02
N GLN A 100 -18.84 -11.93 5.62
CA GLN A 100 -18.96 -11.03 6.76
C GLN A 100 -18.28 -11.62 8.00
N ALA A 101 -17.59 -10.76 8.75
CA ALA A 101 -17.19 -11.08 10.10
C ALA A 101 -18.45 -11.15 10.98
N ARG A 102 -18.58 -12.23 11.75
CA ARG A 102 -19.72 -12.47 12.64
C ARG A 102 -19.26 -12.30 14.07
N TRP A 103 -20.01 -11.54 14.85
CA TRP A 103 -19.79 -11.44 16.28
C TRP A 103 -20.60 -12.52 17.00
N SER A 104 -20.00 -13.12 18.03
CA SER A 104 -20.75 -13.85 19.05
C SER A 104 -21.73 -12.92 19.77
N LEU A 105 -22.75 -13.49 20.40
CA LEU A 105 -23.79 -12.72 21.10
C LEU A 105 -23.24 -11.92 22.29
N ASP A 106 -22.23 -12.46 22.96
CA ASP A 106 -21.49 -11.81 24.05
C ASP A 106 -20.54 -10.69 23.57
N LYS A 107 -20.32 -10.59 22.25
CA LYS A 107 -19.37 -9.66 21.60
C LYS A 107 -17.90 -9.90 21.99
N GLU A 108 -17.56 -11.09 22.46
CA GLU A 108 -16.18 -11.43 22.83
C GLU A 108 -15.42 -12.15 21.71
N THR A 109 -16.12 -12.73 20.73
CA THR A 109 -15.52 -13.49 19.63
C THR A 109 -15.96 -12.96 18.27
N ILE A 110 -15.00 -12.80 17.36
CA ILE A 110 -15.25 -12.56 15.94
C ILE A 110 -14.92 -13.83 15.16
N ASP A 111 -15.87 -14.35 14.39
CA ASP A 111 -15.63 -15.36 13.36
C ASP A 111 -15.50 -14.69 11.98
N TYR A 112 -14.42 -15.00 11.27
CA TYR A 112 -14.24 -14.60 9.89
C TYR A 112 -13.64 -15.75 9.08
N ARG A 113 -14.38 -16.24 8.09
CA ARG A 113 -13.95 -17.35 7.21
C ARG A 113 -13.49 -18.60 7.98
N GLY A 114 -14.16 -18.91 9.09
CA GLY A 114 -13.84 -20.08 9.92
C GLY A 114 -12.64 -19.87 10.85
N VAL A 115 -12.13 -18.63 10.95
CA VAL A 115 -11.14 -18.24 11.95
C VAL A 115 -11.87 -17.46 13.04
N GLU A 116 -11.86 -18.03 14.24
CA GLU A 116 -12.40 -17.39 15.43
C GLU A 116 -11.29 -16.64 16.18
N LEU A 117 -11.58 -15.39 16.53
CA LEU A 117 -10.69 -14.52 17.30
C LEU A 117 -11.45 -13.99 18.51
N HIS A 118 -11.07 -14.47 19.68
CA HIS A 118 -11.54 -13.92 20.95
C HIS A 118 -10.81 -12.60 21.26
N MET A 119 -11.48 -11.66 21.94
CA MET A 119 -10.94 -10.30 22.18
C MET A 119 -9.71 -10.30 23.08
N ASP A 120 -9.56 -11.26 24.00
CA ASP A 120 -8.35 -11.42 24.81
C ASP A 120 -7.12 -11.85 23.98
N HIS A 121 -7.32 -12.53 22.84
CA HIS A 121 -6.27 -12.93 21.93
C HIS A 121 -5.71 -11.73 21.15
N VAL A 122 -6.43 -10.60 21.06
CA VAL A 122 -5.97 -9.42 20.30
C VAL A 122 -4.67 -8.88 20.88
N SER A 123 -4.60 -8.73 22.21
CA SER A 123 -3.36 -8.30 22.88
C SER A 123 -2.24 -9.31 22.70
N GLN A 124 -2.55 -10.62 22.73
CA GLN A 124 -1.58 -11.68 22.51
C GLN A 124 -1.04 -11.66 21.08
N LEU A 125 -1.89 -11.37 20.09
CA LEU A 125 -1.50 -11.20 18.69
C LEU A 125 -0.53 -10.02 18.56
N VAL A 126 -0.83 -8.86 19.15
CA VAL A 126 0.08 -7.70 19.13
C VAL A 126 1.43 -8.04 19.74
N VAL A 127 1.44 -8.71 20.90
CA VAL A 127 2.69 -9.15 21.56
C VAL A 127 3.45 -10.18 20.71
N SER A 128 2.73 -11.10 20.07
CA SER A 128 3.33 -12.11 19.17
C SER A 128 3.96 -11.46 17.95
N GLU A 129 3.27 -10.53 17.29
CA GLU A 129 3.79 -9.80 16.14
C GLU A 129 5.02 -8.96 16.54
N PHE A 130 4.99 -8.33 17.72
CA PHE A 130 6.14 -7.60 18.24
C PHE A 130 7.36 -8.50 18.44
N ARG A 131 7.20 -9.64 19.12
CA ARG A 131 8.30 -10.60 19.34
C ARG A 131 8.88 -11.12 18.03
N GLN A 132 8.03 -11.43 17.05
CA GLN A 132 8.50 -11.92 15.75
C GLN A 132 9.19 -10.81 14.94
N ALA A 133 8.67 -9.58 14.95
CA ALA A 133 9.32 -8.43 14.32
C ALA A 133 10.68 -8.13 14.97
N HIS A 134 10.75 -8.20 16.31
CA HIS A 134 11.98 -8.05 17.07
C HIS A 134 13.01 -9.13 16.69
N THR A 135 12.60 -10.39 16.66
CA THR A 135 13.48 -11.52 16.26
C THR A 135 14.01 -11.31 14.85
N LEU A 136 13.14 -10.99 13.88
CA LEU A 136 13.58 -10.72 12.51
C LEU A 136 14.55 -9.54 12.42
N LEU A 137 14.28 -8.46 13.15
CA LEU A 137 15.18 -7.30 13.15
C LEU A 137 16.56 -7.69 13.67
N TYR A 138 16.65 -8.27 14.86
CA TYR A 138 17.93 -8.51 15.50
C TYR A 138 18.69 -9.71 14.91
N ASP A 139 18.00 -10.82 14.64
CA ASP A 139 18.65 -12.06 14.23
C ASP A 139 18.95 -12.05 12.72
N GLU A 140 17.98 -11.63 11.91
CA GLU A 140 18.08 -11.72 10.44
C GLU A 140 18.58 -10.42 9.81
N LEU A 141 17.97 -9.27 10.13
CA LEU A 141 18.29 -8.00 9.48
C LEU A 141 19.59 -7.37 10.02
N LEU A 142 19.83 -7.48 11.33
CA LEU A 142 21.05 -7.02 11.99
C LEU A 142 22.09 -8.15 12.14
N PHE A 143 21.82 -9.35 11.64
CA PHE A 143 22.73 -10.50 11.68
C PHE A 143 23.29 -10.81 13.09
N GLY A 144 22.46 -10.68 14.13
CA GLY A 144 22.86 -10.83 15.53
C GLY A 144 24.01 -9.89 15.90
N MET A 145 23.85 -8.59 15.63
CA MET A 145 24.78 -7.56 16.10
C MET A 145 24.51 -7.23 17.57
N ASP A 146 25.49 -7.49 18.43
CA ASP A 146 25.40 -7.18 19.86
C ASP A 146 25.89 -5.75 20.19
N ASN A 147 26.51 -5.07 19.22
CA ASN A 147 27.21 -3.80 19.40
C ASN A 147 26.43 -2.58 18.90
N ILE A 148 25.22 -2.75 18.38
CA ILE A 148 24.33 -1.63 18.04
C ILE A 148 23.38 -1.44 19.21
N ALA A 149 23.67 -0.45 20.06
CA ALA A 149 22.72 0.00 21.07
C ALA A 149 21.47 0.56 20.36
N PRO A 150 20.25 0.26 20.83
CA PRO A 150 19.04 0.89 20.33
C PRO A 150 19.18 2.42 20.36
N ILE A 151 18.89 3.07 19.24
CA ILE A 151 18.87 4.53 19.18
C ILE A 151 17.52 4.98 19.73
N GLU A 152 17.54 5.54 20.93
CA GLU A 152 16.33 6.01 21.56
C GLU A 152 15.80 7.27 20.84
N ALA A 153 14.54 7.22 20.41
CA ALA A 153 13.90 8.30 19.65
C ALA A 153 14.01 9.68 20.34
N TRP A 154 14.03 9.70 21.67
CA TRP A 154 14.13 10.93 22.47
C TRP A 154 15.47 11.65 22.36
N ARG A 155 16.52 10.96 21.91
CA ARG A 155 17.85 11.55 21.72
C ARG A 155 18.01 12.21 20.35
N LEU A 156 17.10 11.93 19.42
CA LEU A 156 17.15 12.43 18.07
C LEU A 156 16.33 13.71 17.91
N HIS A 157 16.83 14.61 17.09
CA HIS A 157 16.15 15.82 16.63
C HIS A 157 15.46 15.55 15.28
N ASP A 158 14.35 16.24 15.04
CA ASP A 158 13.70 16.21 13.73
C ASP A 158 13.07 17.58 13.46
N ASP A 159 13.24 18.09 12.23
CA ASP A 159 12.57 19.31 11.77
C ASP A 159 11.32 18.94 10.96
N LEU A 160 10.15 19.15 11.55
CA LEU A 160 8.87 18.85 10.91
C LEU A 160 8.57 19.72 9.69
N ASN A 161 9.27 20.84 9.53
CA ASN A 161 9.09 21.75 8.39
C ASN A 161 9.97 21.41 7.19
N GLU A 162 10.98 20.55 7.39
CA GLU A 162 11.92 20.14 6.37
C GLU A 162 11.23 19.48 5.15
N ASP A 163 11.51 20.01 3.96
CA ASP A 163 10.94 19.57 2.69
C ASP A 163 11.96 19.28 1.59
N GLU A 164 13.26 19.35 1.89
CA GLU A 164 14.29 18.92 0.95
C GLU A 164 14.13 17.45 0.56
N PHE A 165 14.45 17.15 -0.71
CA PHE A 165 14.38 15.80 -1.24
C PHE A 165 15.34 14.87 -0.49
N GLY A 166 14.84 13.72 -0.03
CA GLY A 166 15.62 12.73 0.72
C GLY A 166 15.81 13.08 2.21
N ALA A 167 15.37 14.25 2.66
CA ALA A 167 15.55 14.65 4.05
C ALA A 167 14.69 13.84 5.03
N SER A 168 15.26 13.58 6.21
CA SER A 168 14.65 12.91 7.36
C SER A 168 15.42 13.25 8.64
N TRP A 169 15.00 12.76 9.81
CA TRP A 169 15.80 12.89 11.03
C TRP A 169 17.21 12.29 10.89
N MET A 170 17.45 11.39 9.92
CA MET A 170 18.78 10.84 9.67
C MET A 170 19.74 11.83 8.99
N SER A 171 19.22 12.86 8.32
CA SER A 171 20.02 13.89 7.65
C SER A 171 20.17 15.17 8.47
N ASP A 172 19.54 15.24 9.66
CA ASP A 172 19.69 16.37 10.57
C ASP A 172 21.08 16.39 11.20
N GLU A 173 21.84 17.47 11.00
CA GLU A 173 23.23 17.59 11.48
C GLU A 173 23.33 17.44 13.01
N ARG A 174 22.28 17.80 13.77
CA ARG A 174 22.25 17.65 15.23
C ARG A 174 22.31 16.18 15.67
N ASN A 175 21.93 15.26 14.79
CA ASN A 175 21.96 13.82 15.06
C ASN A 175 23.26 13.15 14.64
N ARG A 176 24.20 13.88 14.01
CA ARG A 176 25.41 13.30 13.42
C ARG A 176 26.26 12.48 14.40
N GLU A 177 26.45 12.97 15.62
CA GLU A 177 27.22 12.27 16.64
C GLU A 177 26.54 10.97 17.09
N ILE A 178 25.21 11.00 17.24
CA ILE A 178 24.41 9.84 17.67
C ILE A 178 24.36 8.77 16.56
N LEU A 179 24.29 9.21 15.30
CA LEU A 179 24.20 8.33 14.13
C LEU A 179 25.57 7.91 13.59
N ALA A 180 26.67 8.34 14.22
CA ALA A 180 28.02 8.03 13.78
C ALA A 180 28.25 6.52 13.68
N GLY A 181 28.69 6.06 12.50
CA GLY A 181 28.95 4.65 12.23
C GLY A 181 27.70 3.80 11.93
N THR A 182 26.49 4.37 11.90
CA THR A 182 25.28 3.58 11.57
C THR A 182 25.17 3.27 10.06
N HIS A 183 25.68 4.16 9.21
CA HIS A 183 25.50 4.12 7.75
C HIS A 183 26.05 2.85 7.08
N ASP A 184 27.19 2.34 7.55
CA ASP A 184 27.88 1.18 6.99
C ASP A 184 27.88 -0.04 7.93
N ALA A 185 27.15 0.02 9.05
CA ALA A 185 27.22 -0.99 10.12
C ALA A 185 26.93 -2.41 9.62
N LEU A 186 25.92 -2.57 8.76
CA LEU A 186 25.58 -3.87 8.15
C LEU A 186 26.70 -4.41 7.25
N LEU A 187 27.34 -3.53 6.47
CA LEU A 187 28.45 -3.93 5.60
C LEU A 187 29.64 -4.36 6.44
N ARG A 188 29.98 -3.59 7.48
CA ARG A 188 31.05 -3.96 8.45
C ARG A 188 30.76 -5.28 9.13
N GLN A 189 29.50 -5.57 9.46
CA GLN A 189 29.10 -6.85 10.05
C GLN A 189 29.26 -8.02 9.08
N ILE A 190 28.82 -7.84 7.82
CA ILE A 190 28.99 -8.83 6.76
C ILE A 190 30.47 -9.12 6.51
N GLU A 191 31.30 -8.09 6.48
CA GLU A 191 32.74 -8.23 6.31
C GLU A 191 33.39 -8.88 7.53
N GLY A 192 33.03 -8.45 8.74
CA GLY A 192 33.64 -8.92 9.99
C GLY A 192 33.41 -10.39 10.30
N LYS A 193 32.26 -10.97 9.90
CA LYS A 193 31.93 -12.39 10.17
C LYS A 193 32.25 -13.27 8.94
N ALA A 194 33.19 -14.20 9.09
CA ALA A 194 33.61 -15.11 8.01
C ALA A 194 32.44 -15.88 7.35
N ALA A 195 31.45 -16.29 8.15
CA ALA A 195 30.25 -16.94 7.66
C ALA A 195 29.41 -16.04 6.74
N LEU A 196 29.16 -14.79 7.16
CA LEU A 196 28.41 -13.80 6.37
C LEU A 196 29.19 -13.41 5.11
N ARG A 197 30.49 -13.18 5.22
CA ARG A 197 31.36 -12.89 4.06
C ARG A 197 31.27 -14.00 3.01
N ARG A 198 31.27 -15.28 3.43
CA ARG A 198 31.10 -16.43 2.52
C ARG A 198 29.71 -16.48 1.88
N VAL A 199 28.69 -15.89 2.49
CA VAL A 199 27.33 -15.87 1.92
C VAL A 199 27.16 -14.66 0.98
N PHE A 200 27.51 -13.47 1.45
CA PHE A 200 27.22 -12.20 0.79
C PHE A 200 28.30 -11.75 -0.18
N VAL A 201 29.58 -12.09 0.02
CA VAL A 201 30.66 -11.55 -0.83
C VAL A 201 31.08 -12.57 -1.89
N ARG A 202 31.17 -12.11 -3.14
CA ARG A 202 31.61 -12.91 -4.29
C ARG A 202 32.68 -12.14 -5.06
N PRO A 203 33.70 -12.84 -5.62
CA PRO A 203 34.59 -12.21 -6.58
C PRO A 203 33.79 -11.78 -7.82
N ASP A 204 34.03 -10.57 -8.30
CA ASP A 204 33.44 -10.10 -9.55
C ASP A 204 34.21 -10.70 -10.74
N ARG A 205 33.55 -11.61 -11.46
CA ARG A 205 34.15 -12.32 -12.59
C ARG A 205 34.19 -11.50 -13.89
N ASN A 206 33.54 -10.34 -13.89
CA ASN A 206 33.48 -9.45 -15.05
C ASN A 206 34.66 -8.48 -15.12
N TYR A 207 35.53 -8.47 -14.11
CA TYR A 207 36.74 -7.67 -14.08
C TYR A 207 37.94 -8.57 -14.33
N HIS A 208 38.63 -8.35 -15.46
CA HIS A 208 39.80 -9.14 -15.88
C HIS A 208 41.08 -8.83 -15.09
N ASP A 209 41.04 -7.86 -14.20
CA ASP A 209 42.15 -7.46 -13.34
C ASP A 209 41.69 -7.57 -11.88
N GLY A 210 42.21 -8.57 -11.17
CA GLY A 210 41.66 -9.05 -9.91
C GLY A 210 41.52 -7.94 -8.86
N GLY A 211 40.31 -7.73 -8.35
CA GLY A 211 40.17 -6.90 -7.14
C GLY A 211 38.78 -6.47 -6.72
N LYS A 212 37.76 -6.47 -7.60
CA LYS A 212 36.42 -6.03 -7.18
C LYS A 212 35.60 -7.20 -6.65
N THR A 213 35.13 -7.04 -5.41
CA THR A 213 34.12 -7.91 -4.80
C THR A 213 32.73 -7.32 -5.03
N ARG A 214 31.74 -8.19 -5.20
CA ARG A 214 30.33 -7.81 -5.31
C ARG A 214 29.47 -8.56 -4.31
N LEU A 215 28.32 -7.98 -3.97
CA LEU A 215 27.31 -8.65 -3.17
C LEU A 215 26.66 -9.79 -4.00
N CYS A 216 26.38 -10.90 -3.33
CA CYS A 216 25.76 -12.07 -3.93
C CYS A 216 24.27 -11.77 -4.16
N PRO A 217 23.78 -11.78 -5.42
CA PRO A 217 22.37 -11.46 -5.70
C PRO A 217 21.39 -12.37 -4.97
N LYS A 218 21.73 -13.65 -4.80
CA LYS A 218 20.88 -14.62 -4.07
C LYS A 218 20.80 -14.29 -2.58
N ALA A 219 21.91 -13.88 -1.96
CA ALA A 219 21.91 -13.48 -0.56
C ALA A 219 21.11 -12.18 -0.35
N MET A 220 21.25 -11.22 -1.28
CA MET A 220 20.46 -9.98 -1.26
C MET A 220 18.96 -10.26 -1.40
N ALA A 221 18.55 -11.16 -2.29
CA ALA A 221 17.14 -11.53 -2.44
C ALA A 221 16.54 -12.18 -1.18
N ILE A 222 17.33 -13.02 -0.48
CA ILE A 222 16.92 -13.61 0.80
C ILE A 222 16.79 -12.52 1.87
N TYR A 223 17.79 -11.64 1.98
CA TYR A 223 17.75 -10.51 2.90
C TYR A 223 16.54 -9.60 2.64
N GLU A 224 16.25 -9.28 1.38
CA GLU A 224 15.08 -8.50 0.99
C GLU A 224 13.76 -9.20 1.34
N THR A 225 13.72 -10.53 1.27
CA THR A 225 12.56 -11.31 1.73
C THR A 225 12.32 -11.12 3.23
N HIS A 226 13.38 -11.17 4.04
CA HIS A 226 13.27 -10.89 5.49
C HIS A 226 12.87 -9.43 5.76
N VAL A 227 13.32 -8.47 4.95
CA VAL A 227 12.86 -7.07 5.05
C VAL A 227 11.36 -6.98 4.82
N GLN A 228 10.84 -7.63 3.77
CA GLN A 228 9.40 -7.63 3.50
C GLN A 228 8.59 -8.30 4.62
N GLU A 229 9.10 -9.40 5.17
CA GLU A 229 8.46 -10.08 6.30
C GLU A 229 8.44 -9.21 7.56
N PHE A 230 9.54 -8.53 7.87
CA PHE A 230 9.62 -7.57 8.96
C PHE A 230 8.63 -6.41 8.76
N LEU A 231 8.60 -5.81 7.57
CA LEU A 231 7.69 -4.72 7.24
C LEU A 231 6.22 -5.15 7.35
N GLN A 232 5.87 -6.35 6.88
CA GLN A 232 4.51 -6.90 7.01
C GLN A 232 4.05 -6.95 8.46
N ARG A 233 4.94 -7.32 9.39
CA ARG A 233 4.63 -7.39 10.83
C ARG A 233 4.51 -6.00 11.44
N MET A 234 5.39 -5.08 11.04
CA MET A 234 5.30 -3.67 11.42
C MET A 234 3.97 -3.04 10.98
N LEU A 235 3.43 -3.41 9.82
CA LEU A 235 2.11 -2.94 9.38
C LEU A 235 1.01 -3.32 10.37
N THR A 236 1.03 -4.54 10.90
CA THR A 236 0.07 -5.00 11.92
C THR A 236 0.23 -4.19 13.21
N LEU A 237 1.48 -3.97 13.65
CA LEU A 237 1.80 -3.21 14.85
C LEU A 237 1.49 -1.72 14.74
N ILE A 238 1.53 -1.14 13.54
CA ILE A 238 1.10 0.24 13.29
C ILE A 238 -0.44 0.33 13.25
N ARG A 239 -1.11 -0.72 12.75
CA ARG A 239 -2.54 -0.66 12.44
C ARG A 239 -3.45 -1.05 13.58
N VAL A 240 -3.09 -2.07 14.36
CA VAL A 240 -3.97 -2.64 15.40
C VAL A 240 -4.02 -1.78 16.66
N PRO A 241 -2.88 -1.39 17.28
CA PRO A 241 -2.91 -0.63 18.54
C PRO A 241 -3.11 0.89 18.37
N ALA A 242 -2.75 1.49 17.23
CA ALA A 242 -2.59 2.94 17.12
C ALA A 242 -3.85 3.72 16.64
N GLY A 243 -5.06 3.31 17.04
CA GLY A 243 -6.31 4.01 16.72
C GLY A 243 -7.07 3.46 15.49
N PRO A 244 -8.10 4.18 14.97
CA PRO A 244 -8.98 3.68 13.91
C PRO A 244 -8.20 3.23 12.67
N PRO A 245 -8.65 2.21 11.91
CA PRO A 245 -7.85 1.61 10.87
C PRO A 245 -7.49 2.59 9.74
N LEU A 246 -6.21 2.65 9.35
CA LEU A 246 -5.79 3.34 8.12
C LEU A 246 -6.41 2.68 6.89
N ARG A 247 -6.60 3.40 5.79
CA ARG A 247 -6.90 2.74 4.51
C ARG A 247 -5.65 2.08 3.94
N SER A 248 -5.80 1.11 3.05
CA SER A 248 -4.64 0.44 2.45
C SER A 248 -3.67 1.42 1.76
N PRO A 249 -4.13 2.45 1.00
CA PRO A 249 -3.22 3.45 0.44
C PRO A 249 -2.49 4.25 1.51
N GLU A 250 -3.20 4.70 2.55
CA GLU A 250 -2.63 5.45 3.68
C GLU A 250 -1.47 4.68 4.35
N LEU A 251 -1.65 3.37 4.56
CA LEU A 251 -0.68 2.51 5.21
C LEU A 251 0.51 2.15 4.31
N LEU A 252 0.25 1.85 3.03
CA LEU A 252 1.27 1.38 2.10
C LEU A 252 2.10 2.50 1.47
N THR A 253 1.76 3.77 1.75
CA THR A 253 2.53 4.93 1.28
C THR A 253 3.29 5.64 2.40
N ILE A 254 3.47 4.99 3.56
CA ILE A 254 4.31 5.53 4.64
C ILE A 254 5.76 5.59 4.16
N THR A 255 6.37 6.77 4.24
CA THR A 255 7.78 6.98 3.90
C THR A 255 8.56 7.52 5.10
N TYR A 256 9.83 7.11 5.23
CA TYR A 256 10.71 7.62 6.29
C TYR A 256 11.48 8.88 5.89
N ALA A 257 11.59 9.15 4.58
CA ALA A 257 12.27 10.31 4.02
C ALA A 257 11.39 11.01 2.99
N ASN A 258 11.66 12.31 2.81
CA ASN A 258 10.98 13.13 1.84
C ASN A 258 11.24 12.61 0.42
N THR A 259 10.19 12.60 -0.39
CA THR A 259 10.27 12.28 -1.82
C THR A 259 9.86 13.52 -2.61
N GLY A 260 10.18 13.59 -3.90
CA GLY A 260 10.02 14.83 -4.67
C GLY A 260 8.59 15.40 -4.73
N THR A 261 7.58 14.57 -4.48
CA THR A 261 6.17 14.99 -4.47
C THR A 261 5.51 14.91 -3.09
N ARG A 262 6.19 14.38 -2.07
CA ARG A 262 5.59 14.10 -0.75
C ARG A 262 6.60 14.21 0.37
N ARG A 263 6.21 14.90 1.45
CA ARG A 263 6.91 14.87 2.72
C ARG A 263 6.85 13.47 3.35
N ARG A 264 7.85 13.14 4.15
CA ARG A 264 7.92 11.89 4.92
C ARG A 264 6.73 11.75 5.86
N SER A 265 6.34 10.51 6.10
CA SER A 265 5.25 10.15 7.02
C SER A 265 5.76 9.84 8.41
N VAL A 266 6.92 9.21 8.53
CA VAL A 266 7.54 8.98 9.84
C VAL A 266 8.22 10.28 10.28
N LEU A 267 8.08 10.64 11.55
CA LEU A 267 8.59 11.88 12.14
C LEU A 267 8.99 11.60 13.61
N LEU A 268 9.82 12.45 14.19
CA LEU A 268 10.06 12.46 15.63
C LEU A 268 9.45 13.71 16.25
N TRP A 269 8.64 13.52 17.30
CA TRP A 269 8.01 14.63 18.02
C TRP A 269 7.87 14.28 19.49
N GLU A 270 8.23 15.22 20.37
CA GLU A 270 8.11 15.07 21.83
C GLU A 270 8.60 13.70 22.33
N LYS A 271 9.82 13.32 21.90
CA LYS A 271 10.50 12.08 22.29
C LYS A 271 9.89 10.77 21.76
N MET A 272 8.91 10.85 20.86
CA MET A 272 8.21 9.70 20.31
C MET A 272 8.34 9.64 18.79
N VAL A 273 8.19 8.43 18.24
CA VAL A 273 8.01 8.23 16.81
C VAL A 273 6.56 8.48 16.44
N LEU A 274 6.36 9.36 15.46
CA LEU A 274 5.08 9.76 14.94
C LEU A 274 4.93 9.25 13.50
N ILE A 275 3.75 8.75 13.15
CA ILE A 275 3.35 8.49 11.77
C ILE A 275 2.26 9.50 11.41
N HIS A 276 2.58 10.42 10.51
CA HIS A 276 1.68 11.40 9.93
C HIS A 276 1.33 11.01 8.49
N VAL A 277 0.09 10.57 8.29
CA VAL A 277 -0.44 10.27 6.95
C VAL A 277 -1.43 11.35 6.54
N ARG A 278 -1.19 11.98 5.39
CA ARG A 278 -2.06 12.98 4.77
C ARG A 278 -2.72 12.35 3.54
N TYR A 279 -3.87 11.71 3.74
CA TYR A 279 -4.64 11.16 2.62
C TYR A 279 -6.13 11.19 2.94
N HIS A 280 -6.95 11.64 1.99
CA HIS A 280 -8.40 11.57 2.09
C HIS A 280 -9.07 11.37 0.74
N LYS A 281 -10.08 10.48 0.69
CA LYS A 281 -10.82 10.14 -0.53
C LYS A 281 -11.57 11.33 -1.17
N SER A 282 -11.97 12.32 -0.37
CA SER A 282 -12.59 13.56 -0.86
C SER A 282 -11.59 14.71 -1.02
N GLN A 283 -10.28 14.49 -0.88
CA GLN A 283 -9.30 15.57 -1.05
C GLN A 283 -9.46 16.24 -2.42
N GLU A 284 -9.64 15.44 -3.47
CA GLU A 284 -9.95 15.91 -4.83
C GLU A 284 -11.25 16.73 -4.93
N GLN A 285 -12.21 16.50 -4.01
CA GLN A 285 -13.52 17.18 -4.02
C GLN A 285 -13.61 18.37 -3.05
N THR A 286 -12.80 18.39 -2.00
CA THR A 286 -12.94 19.34 -0.88
C THR A 286 -11.73 20.24 -0.72
N GLY A 287 -10.60 19.94 -1.38
CA GLY A 287 -9.33 20.67 -1.22
C GLY A 287 -8.69 20.54 0.17
N THR A 288 -9.42 20.05 1.17
CA THR A 288 -8.95 19.91 2.55
C THR A 288 -8.25 18.57 2.76
N GLN A 289 -6.99 18.62 3.18
CA GLN A 289 -6.28 17.47 3.74
C GLN A 289 -6.75 17.24 5.18
N ARG A 290 -6.98 15.98 5.55
CA ARG A 290 -7.19 15.59 6.94
C ARG A 290 -5.97 14.85 7.45
N ASP A 291 -5.51 15.24 8.63
CA ASP A 291 -4.36 14.63 9.28
C ASP A 291 -4.75 13.33 9.98
N ASN A 292 -4.01 12.27 9.69
CA ASN A 292 -4.07 11.03 10.46
C ASN A 292 -2.72 10.85 11.17
N ILE A 293 -2.71 11.15 12.46
CA ILE A 293 -1.51 11.25 13.29
C ILE A 293 -1.54 10.10 14.29
N ARG A 294 -0.44 9.34 14.38
CA ARG A 294 -0.29 8.20 15.28
C ARG A 294 1.06 8.24 15.99
N PHE A 295 1.03 8.14 17.31
CA PHE A 295 2.24 7.90 18.08
C PHE A 295 2.46 6.40 18.19
N LEU A 296 3.68 5.95 17.89
CA LEU A 296 4.08 4.58 18.17
C LEU A 296 4.34 4.44 19.67
N PRO A 297 4.01 3.28 20.27
CA PRO A 297 4.33 3.03 21.67
C PRO A 297 5.83 3.18 21.93
N PRO A 298 6.24 3.67 23.12
CA PRO A 298 7.63 3.64 23.51
C PRO A 298 8.13 2.19 23.56
N ALA A 299 9.43 1.99 23.33
CA ALA A 299 10.06 0.70 23.56
C ALA A 299 9.86 0.29 25.03
N VAL A 300 9.47 -0.96 25.25
CA VAL A 300 9.28 -1.57 26.58
C VAL A 300 10.60 -2.15 27.07
#